data_AF-F9CXA3-F1
#
_entry.id   AF-F9CXA3-F1
#
_cell.length_a   1.000
_cell.length_b   1.000
_cell.length_c   1.000
_cell.angle_alpha   90.00
_cell.angle_beta   90.00
_cell.angle_gamma   90.00
#
_symmetry.space_group_name_H-M   'P 1'
#
loop_
_entity.id
_entity.type
_entity.pdbx_description
1 polymer ?
#
loop_
_entity_poly.entity_id
_entity_poly.type
_entity_poly.pdbx_seq_one_letter_code
_entity_poly.pdbx_strand_id
1 'polypeptide(L)' 'MSLFCEKCNNRRLPKWDKVENKTKWLCETCCNYVDDKNNIIDQYQK' A
#
# COMPACT_ATOMS: atom_id res chain seq x y z
N MET A 1 7.73 -1.96 -7.51
CA MET A 1 7.21 -1.81 -6.14
C MET A 1 8.30 -2.09 -5.11
N SER A 2 8.40 -1.25 -4.07
CA SER A 2 9.24 -1.48 -2.90
C SER A 2 8.43 -2.19 -1.81
N LEU A 3 9.02 -3.19 -1.16
CA LEU A 3 8.44 -3.85 0.02
C LEU A 3 8.37 -2.93 1.24
N PHE A 4 9.08 -1.80 1.22
CA PHE A 4 9.17 -0.85 2.32
C PHE A 4 8.59 0.51 1.92
N CYS A 5 7.92 1.17 2.87
CA CYS A 5 7.38 2.50 2.67
C CYS A 5 8.50 3.55 2.66
N GLU A 6 8.57 4.37 1.62
CA GLU A 6 9.61 5.40 1.46
C GLU A 6 9.61 6.46 2.59
N LYS A 7 8.48 6.66 3.26
CA LYS A 7 8.35 7.68 4.33
C LYS A 7 8.77 7.18 5.71
N CYS A 8 8.54 5.90 6.02
CA CYS A 8 8.75 5.36 7.37
C CYS A 8 9.59 4.09 7.42
N ASN A 9 10.04 3.58 6.27
CA ASN A 9 10.79 2.32 6.12
C ASN A 9 10.13 1.07 6.72
N ASN A 10 8.87 1.14 7.13
CA ASN A 10 8.13 -0.03 7.56
C ASN A 10 7.67 -0.87 6.36
N ARG A 11 7.57 -2.17 6.59
CA ARG A 11 7.14 -3.14 5.59
C ARG A 11 5.69 -2.85 5.16
N ARG A 12 5.44 -2.89 3.85
CA ARG A 12 4.10 -2.85 3.27
C ARG A 12 3.48 -4.24 3.28
N LEU A 13 2.17 -4.29 3.54
CA LEU A 13 1.38 -5.52 3.53
C LEU A 13 0.53 -5.59 2.26
N PRO A 14 0.54 -6.73 1.54
CA PRO A 14 -0.35 -6.92 0.40
C PRO A 14 -1.80 -7.02 0.88
N LYS A 15 -2.68 -6.30 0.21
CA LYS A 15 -4.13 -6.34 0.38
C LYS A 15 -4.76 -6.60 -0.97
N TRP A 16 -5.46 -7.72 -1.08
CA TRP A 16 -6.18 -8.07 -2.29
C TRP A 16 -7.48 -7.26 -2.38
N ASP A 17 -7.59 -6.45 -3.42
CA ASP A 17 -8.83 -5.78 -3.79
C ASP A 17 -9.62 -6.69 -4.73
N LYS A 18 -10.77 -7.19 -4.24
CA LYS A 18 -11.65 -8.07 -5.01
C LYS A 18 -12.40 -7.33 -6.11
N VAL A 19 -12.65 -6.03 -5.96
CA VAL A 19 -13.43 -5.23 -6.92
C VAL A 19 -12.59 -4.96 -8.16
N GLU A 20 -11.33 -4.57 -7.95
CA GLU A 20 -10.40 -4.28 -9.04
C GLU A 20 -9.61 -5.50 -9.51
N ASN A 21 -9.71 -6.63 -8.78
CA ASN A 21 -8.94 -7.85 -9.02
C ASN A 21 -7.42 -7.59 -9.03
N LYS A 22 -6.95 -6.79 -8.06
CA LYS A 22 -5.56 -6.30 -7.98
C LYS A 22 -5.05 -6.33 -6.54
N THR A 23 -3.73 -6.46 -6.39
CA THR A 23 -3.06 -6.33 -5.09
C THR A 23 -2.67 -4.88 -4.85
N LYS A 24 -3.19 -4.28 -3.78
CA LYS A 24 -2.77 -2.97 -3.24
C LYS A 24 -1.81 -3.20 -2.07
N TRP A 25 -0.92 -2.25 -1.79
CA TRP A 25 0.13 -2.43 -0.78
C TRP A 25 0.03 -1.40 0.32
N LEU A 26 -0.48 -1.84 1.47
CA LEU A 26 -0.76 -1.01 2.63
C LEU A 26 0.51 -0.78 3.46
N CYS A 27 0.82 0.48 3.75
CA CYS A 27 1.63 0.83 4.90
C CYS A 27 0.70 1.18 6.08
N GLU A 28 0.68 0.37 7.13
CA GLU A 28 -0.16 0.61 8.30
C GLU A 28 0.30 1.81 9.15
N THR A 29 1.58 2.17 9.06
CA THR A 29 2.14 3.32 9.79
C THR A 29 1.77 4.64 9.15
N CYS A 30 1.88 4.74 7.82
CA CYS A 30 1.50 5.94 7.07
C CYS A 30 0.05 5.91 6.59
N CYS A 31 -0.67 4.83 6.87
CA CYS A 31 -2.04 4.58 6.44
C CYS A 31 -2.27 4.86 4.95
N ASN A 32 -1.40 4.35 4.08
CA ASN A 32 -1.51 4.54 2.62
C ASN A 32 -1.42 3.24 1.84
N TYR A 33 -2.15 3.18 0.73
CA TYR A 33 -2.05 2.12 -0.25
C TYR A 33 -1.22 2.57 -1.43
N VAL A 34 -0.34 1.69 -1.92
CA VAL A 34 0.35 1.89 -3.20
C VAL A 34 0.06 0.78 -4.20
N ASP A 35 0.22 1.11 -5.47
CA ASP A 35 0.20 0.16 -6.59
C ASP A 35 1.57 -0.54 -6.78
N ASP A 36 1.68 -1.36 -7.82
CA ASP A 36 2.90 -2.05 -8.24
C ASP A 36 4.03 -1.10 -8.71
N LYS A 37 3.70 0.16 -8.96
CA LYS A 37 4.61 1.24 -9.34
C LYS A 37 4.95 2.19 -8.18
N ASN A 38 4.57 1.85 -6.94
CA ASN A 38 4.74 2.68 -5.74
C ASN A 38 3.94 4.00 -5.73
N ASN A 39 2.97 4.20 -6.62
CA ASN A 39 2.11 5.38 -6.57
C ASN A 39 1.13 5.24 -5.42
N ILE A 40 0.94 6.31 -4.64
CA ILE A 40 -0.11 6.34 -3.62
C ILE A 40 -1.46 6.44 -4.33
N ILE A 41 -2.27 5.41 -4.19
CA ILE A 41 -3.58 5.29 -4.85
C ILE A 41 -4.76 5.52 -3.90
N ASP A 42 -4.54 5.35 -2.60
CA ASP A 42 -5.58 5.54 -1.59
C ASP A 42 -4.99 5.74 -0.19
N GLN A 43 -5.81 6.23 0.74
CA GLN A 43 -5.49 6.35 2.16
C GLN A 43 -6.43 5.49 3.00
N TYR A 44 -5.82 4.69 3.87
CA TYR A 44 -6.55 3.93 4.87
C TYR A 44 -6.99 4.85 5.99
N GLN A 45 -8.29 4.91 6.29
CA GLN A 45 -8.76 5.49 7.55
C GLN A 45 -8.82 4.38 8.59
N LYS A 46 -8.17 4.61 9.73
CA LYS A 46 -8.09 3.66 10.84
C LYS A 46 -9.43 3.51 11.54
#